data_AF-A0AAW2PW76-F1
#
_entry.id   AF-A0AAW2PW76-F1
#
_cell.length_a   1.000
_cell.length_b   1.000
_cell.length_c   1.000
_cell.angle_alpha   90.00
_cell.angle_beta   90.00
_cell.angle_gamma   90.00
#
_symmetry.space_group_name_H-M   'P 1'
#
loop_
_entity.id
_entity.type
_entity.pdbx_description
1 polymer ?
#
loop_
_entity_poly.entity_id
_entity_poly.type
_entity_poly.pdbx_seq_one_letter_code
_entity_poly.pdbx_strand_id
1 'polypeptide(L)'
;MHENFDILLAGPLNALKWNQSELWKEMGWQGSDPSTDFRGGGFISLENLIFFAKTYPDAFQNLLHKRDGDRSEWEYPFAVAGINISFMLVQMLDLHSGMPSTMAGHHFLKLLNDDEMAFDNLFCVAFKLLDVQWLAKRASYMEFNEVLKSTRSQLERELALEDVLSVRDLPAYYLLKR
;
A
#
# COMPACT_ATOMS: atom_id res chain seq x y z
N MET A 1 -17.57 -8.14 -5.51
CA MET A 1 -17.29 -6.68 -5.42
C MET A 1 -17.93 -6.07 -4.17
N HIS A 2 -19.22 -6.29 -3.90
CA HIS A 2 -19.89 -5.77 -2.68
C HIS A 2 -19.25 -6.25 -1.35
N GLU A 3 -18.98 -7.55 -1.19
CA GLU A 3 -18.39 -8.10 0.05
C GLU A 3 -16.99 -7.56 0.37
N ASN A 4 -16.24 -7.16 -0.67
CA ASN A 4 -14.86 -6.69 -0.55
C ASN A 4 -14.76 -5.29 0.07
N PHE A 5 -15.78 -4.45 -0.12
CA PHE A 5 -15.80 -3.09 0.40
C PHE A 5 -16.24 -3.00 1.86
N ASP A 6 -17.07 -3.95 2.32
CA ASP A 6 -17.49 -4.00 3.73
C ASP A 6 -16.29 -4.15 4.67
N ILE A 7 -15.26 -4.89 4.26
CA ILE A 7 -14.03 -5.06 5.05
C ILE A 7 -13.27 -3.75 5.28
N LEU A 8 -13.35 -2.80 4.34
CA LEU A 8 -12.68 -1.51 4.46
C LEU A 8 -13.45 -0.52 5.34
N LEU A 9 -14.76 -0.71 5.50
CA LEU A 9 -15.66 0.21 6.19
C LEU A 9 -16.28 -0.34 7.48
N ALA A 10 -16.11 -1.63 7.79
CA ALA A 10 -16.79 -2.29 8.91
C ALA A 10 -16.05 -2.13 10.25
N GLY A 11 -16.43 -1.09 10.98
CA GLY A 11 -16.78 -1.25 12.40
C GLY A 11 -18.22 -1.81 12.54
N PRO A 12 -18.69 -2.20 13.74
CA PRO A 12 -19.91 -3.03 13.95
C PRO A 12 -21.26 -2.37 13.60
N LEU A 13 -21.26 -1.18 13.00
CA LEU A 13 -22.44 -0.41 12.64
C LEU A 13 -22.13 0.23 11.30
N ASN A 14 -22.66 -0.31 10.20
CA ASN A 14 -23.02 0.42 8.96
C ASN A 14 -23.30 -0.52 7.77
N ALA A 15 -24.11 -1.57 7.98
CA ALA A 15 -24.65 -2.38 6.87
C ALA A 15 -25.68 -1.64 6.00
N LEU A 16 -25.78 -0.31 6.07
CA LEU A 16 -26.79 0.48 5.38
C LEU A 16 -26.17 1.76 4.80
N LYS A 17 -26.16 1.82 3.45
CA LYS A 17 -25.77 2.93 2.55
C LYS A 17 -24.32 2.89 2.04
N TRP A 18 -24.06 1.90 1.20
CA TRP A 18 -22.83 1.74 0.40
C TRP A 18 -22.77 2.68 -0.82
N ASN A 19 -23.90 3.17 -1.31
CA ASN A 19 -23.98 4.05 -2.46
C ASN A 19 -23.71 5.50 -2.03
N GLN A 20 -22.47 5.95 -2.20
CA GLN A 20 -22.03 7.34 -1.98
C GLN A 20 -22.02 7.76 -0.50
N SER A 21 -21.10 7.17 0.27
CA SER A 21 -20.86 7.55 1.66
C SER A 21 -19.69 8.52 1.77
N GLU A 22 -19.80 9.52 2.65
CA GLU A 22 -18.68 10.41 3.02
C GLU A 22 -17.51 9.64 3.63
N LEU A 23 -17.75 8.42 4.14
CA LEU A 23 -16.70 7.51 4.64
C LEU A 23 -15.61 7.21 3.60
N TRP A 24 -15.94 7.20 2.30
CA TRP A 24 -14.94 7.05 1.25
C TRP A 24 -14.02 8.27 1.18
N LYS A 25 -14.56 9.48 1.33
CA LYS A 25 -13.72 10.68 1.39
C LYS A 25 -12.87 10.70 2.66
N GLU A 26 -13.41 10.25 3.79
CA GLU A 26 -12.65 10.12 5.05
C GLU A 26 -11.49 9.13 4.93
N MET A 27 -11.66 8.03 4.18
CA MET A 27 -10.57 7.11 3.81
C MET A 27 -9.54 7.74 2.85
N GLY A 28 -9.82 8.90 2.27
CA GLY A 28 -8.94 9.61 1.35
C GLY A 28 -9.15 9.28 -0.13
N TRP A 29 -10.32 8.75 -0.53
CA TRP A 29 -10.70 8.65 -1.95
C TRP A 29 -11.10 10.05 -2.48
N GLN A 30 -10.91 10.33 -3.79
CA GLN A 30 -11.17 11.68 -4.32
C GLN A 30 -12.67 11.98 -4.40
N GLY A 31 -13.52 10.95 -4.47
CA GLY A 31 -14.97 11.06 -4.52
C GLY A 31 -15.68 10.14 -3.52
N SER A 32 -17.01 10.26 -3.45
CA SER A 32 -17.87 9.34 -2.71
C SER A 32 -18.05 7.99 -3.42
N ASP A 33 -17.43 7.82 -4.59
CA ASP A 33 -17.40 6.60 -5.37
C ASP A 33 -15.94 6.27 -5.73
N PRO A 34 -15.31 5.27 -5.08
CA PRO A 34 -13.92 4.91 -5.34
C PRO A 34 -13.71 4.36 -6.77
N SER A 35 -14.78 3.97 -7.47
CA SER A 35 -14.67 3.44 -8.84
C SER A 35 -14.08 4.45 -9.82
N THR A 36 -14.24 5.75 -9.57
CA THR A 36 -13.69 6.80 -10.42
C THR A 36 -12.18 7.02 -10.28
N ASP A 37 -11.61 6.60 -9.15
CA ASP A 37 -10.19 6.75 -8.83
C ASP A 37 -9.32 5.63 -9.44
N PHE A 38 -9.95 4.58 -9.98
CA PHE A 38 -9.28 3.36 -10.39
C PHE A 38 -8.56 3.38 -11.76
N ARG A 39 -8.04 4.53 -12.22
CA ARG A 39 -7.29 4.59 -13.49
C ARG A 39 -5.86 4.06 -13.32
N GLY A 40 -5.37 3.24 -14.26
CA GLY A 40 -3.96 2.81 -14.39
C GLY A 40 -3.43 1.80 -13.35
N GLY A 41 -3.92 1.82 -12.10
CA GLY A 41 -3.55 0.88 -11.03
C GLY A 41 -4.72 0.50 -10.12
N GLY A 42 -5.95 0.83 -10.52
CA GLY A 42 -7.06 0.94 -9.60
C GLY A 42 -7.58 -0.35 -8.99
N PHE A 43 -7.89 -1.34 -9.81
CA PHE A 43 -8.48 -2.58 -9.30
C PHE A 43 -7.51 -3.36 -8.40
N ILE A 44 -6.23 -3.44 -8.80
CA ILE A 44 -5.19 -4.09 -8.00
C ILE A 44 -4.97 -3.37 -6.66
N SER A 45 -5.01 -2.03 -6.65
CA SER A 45 -4.85 -1.27 -5.40
C SER A 45 -5.97 -1.53 -4.39
N LEU A 46 -7.20 -1.78 -4.87
CA LEU A 46 -8.31 -2.16 -4.02
C LEU A 46 -8.07 -3.54 -3.40
N GLU A 47 -7.67 -4.52 -4.22
CA GLU A 47 -7.33 -5.87 -3.74
C GLU A 47 -6.20 -5.83 -2.71
N ASN A 48 -5.17 -5.02 -2.95
CA ASN A 48 -4.08 -4.85 -2.00
C ASN A 48 -4.54 -4.23 -0.67
N LEU A 49 -5.41 -3.22 -0.69
CA LEU A 49 -5.98 -2.62 0.52
C LEU A 49 -6.83 -3.62 1.31
N ILE A 50 -7.63 -4.43 0.62
CA ILE A 50 -8.44 -5.49 1.25
C ILE A 50 -7.54 -6.56 1.86
N PHE A 51 -6.51 -6.99 1.13
CA PHE A 51 -5.52 -7.92 1.64
C PHE A 51 -4.86 -7.36 2.89
N PHE A 52 -4.45 -6.08 2.87
CA PHE A 52 -3.82 -5.45 4.02
C PHE A 52 -4.75 -5.44 5.25
N ALA A 53 -6.01 -5.03 5.05
CA ALA A 53 -7.01 -5.02 6.13
C ALA A 53 -7.26 -6.41 6.73
N LYS A 54 -7.27 -7.47 5.91
CA LYS A 54 -7.49 -8.86 6.37
C LYS A 54 -6.27 -9.48 7.02
N THR A 55 -5.09 -9.28 6.43
CA THR A 55 -3.87 -10.01 6.79
C THR A 55 -3.12 -9.32 7.94
N TYR A 56 -3.12 -7.99 7.97
CA TYR A 56 -2.44 -7.19 9.00
C TYR A 56 -3.36 -6.11 9.57
N PRO A 57 -4.48 -6.49 10.23
CA PRO A 57 -5.52 -5.56 10.65
C PRO A 57 -5.01 -4.46 11.58
N ASP A 58 -4.11 -4.76 12.53
CA ASP A 58 -3.58 -3.75 13.44
C ASP A 58 -2.76 -2.69 12.71
N ALA A 59 -1.83 -3.12 11.84
CA ALA A 59 -1.00 -2.22 11.04
C ALA A 59 -1.85 -1.38 10.08
N PHE A 60 -2.89 -1.98 9.48
CA PHE A 60 -3.85 -1.29 8.62
C PHE A 60 -4.63 -0.21 9.39
N GLN A 61 -5.19 -0.55 10.55
CA GLN A 61 -5.96 0.37 11.39
C GLN A 61 -5.08 1.51 11.93
N ASN A 62 -3.82 1.22 12.30
CA ASN A 62 -2.87 2.24 12.73
C ASN A 62 -2.56 3.26 11.62
N LEU A 63 -2.39 2.78 10.37
CA LEU A 63 -2.19 3.66 9.20
C LEU A 63 -3.44 4.45 8.83
N LEU A 64 -4.60 3.78 8.78
CA LEU A 64 -5.86 4.41 8.40
C LEU A 64 -6.21 5.56 9.34
N HIS A 65 -6.03 5.34 10.65
CA HIS A 65 -6.33 6.31 11.69
C HIS A 65 -5.14 7.18 12.11
N LYS A 66 -4.00 7.07 11.40
CA LYS A 66 -2.84 7.94 11.61
C LYS A 66 -2.36 7.97 13.06
N ARG A 67 -2.39 6.81 13.75
CA ARG A 67 -2.22 6.72 15.21
C ARG A 67 -0.80 6.99 15.70
N ASP A 68 0.19 6.80 14.82
CA ASP A 68 1.60 6.92 15.15
C ASP A 68 2.18 8.29 14.77
N GLY A 69 3.07 8.79 15.62
CA GLY A 69 3.96 9.91 15.34
C GLY A 69 3.31 11.29 15.35
N ASP A 70 4.15 12.32 15.26
CA ASP A 70 3.72 13.70 15.05
C ASP A 70 3.58 13.96 13.54
N ARG A 71 2.44 14.49 13.12
CA ARG A 71 2.04 14.56 11.71
C ARG A 71 1.79 16.00 11.30
N SER A 72 2.19 16.32 10.06
CA SER A 72 1.88 17.59 9.43
C SER A 72 0.37 17.80 9.34
N GLU A 73 -0.08 19.05 9.42
CA GLU A 73 -1.47 19.44 9.12
C GLU A 73 -1.90 18.97 7.72
N TRP A 74 -0.99 19.06 6.76
CA TRP A 74 -1.19 18.59 5.38
C TRP A 74 -0.71 17.14 5.25
N GLU A 75 -1.49 16.21 5.79
CA GLU A 75 -1.22 14.77 5.77
C GLU A 75 -1.52 14.13 4.39
N TYR A 76 -0.89 13.00 4.06
CA TYR A 76 -1.22 12.23 2.86
C TYR A 76 -2.59 11.52 3.00
N PRO A 77 -3.43 11.57 1.95
CA PRO A 77 -4.68 10.82 1.92
C PRO A 77 -4.40 9.31 1.84
N PHE A 78 -4.98 8.52 2.76
CA PHE A 78 -4.68 7.10 2.92
C PHE A 78 -4.93 6.29 1.64
N ALA A 79 -6.14 6.36 1.05
CA ALA A 79 -6.45 5.60 -0.16
C ALA A 79 -5.59 6.03 -1.36
N VAL A 80 -5.41 7.34 -1.58
CA VAL A 80 -4.53 7.87 -2.63
C VAL A 80 -3.09 7.38 -2.48
N ALA A 81 -2.59 7.28 -1.24
CA ALA A 81 -1.27 6.71 -1.00
C ALA A 81 -1.21 5.24 -1.40
N GLY A 82 -2.21 4.43 -1.01
CA GLY A 82 -2.33 3.04 -1.45
C GLY A 82 -2.29 2.90 -2.97
N ILE A 83 -3.10 3.66 -3.71
CA ILE A 83 -3.12 3.63 -5.18
C ILE A 83 -1.73 3.95 -5.77
N ASN A 84 -1.06 4.98 -5.26
CA ASN A 84 0.26 5.38 -5.73
C ASN A 84 1.34 4.34 -5.39
N ILE A 85 1.23 3.65 -4.25
CA ILE A 85 2.12 2.55 -3.89
C ILE A 85 1.94 1.38 -4.86
N SER A 86 0.71 0.94 -5.12
CA SER A 86 0.46 -0.13 -6.09
C SER A 86 1.02 0.22 -7.45
N PHE A 87 0.76 1.44 -7.94
CA PHE A 87 1.31 1.89 -9.22
C PHE A 87 2.84 1.91 -9.23
N MET A 88 3.46 2.45 -8.18
CA MET A 88 4.91 2.47 -8.02
C MET A 88 5.50 1.06 -8.04
N LEU A 89 4.90 0.09 -7.35
CA LEU A 89 5.37 -1.29 -7.32
C LEU A 89 5.27 -1.95 -8.69
N VAL A 90 4.14 -1.79 -9.39
CA VAL A 90 3.96 -2.35 -10.73
C VAL A 90 5.02 -1.78 -11.71
N GLN A 91 5.34 -0.49 -11.60
CA GLN A 91 6.38 0.14 -12.42
C GLN A 91 7.80 -0.31 -12.01
N MET A 92 8.08 -0.37 -10.71
CA MET A 92 9.39 -0.77 -10.16
C MET A 92 9.75 -2.20 -10.57
N LEU A 93 8.76 -3.09 -10.52
CA LEU A 93 8.90 -4.51 -10.83
C LEU A 93 8.70 -4.84 -12.31
N ASP A 94 8.35 -3.84 -13.14
CA ASP A 94 8.13 -3.97 -14.57
C ASP A 94 7.14 -5.09 -14.93
N LEU A 95 6.01 -5.18 -14.21
CA LEU A 95 5.05 -6.28 -14.37
C LEU A 95 4.23 -6.21 -15.68
N HIS A 96 4.34 -5.12 -16.44
CA HIS A 96 3.64 -4.95 -17.71
C HIS A 96 4.37 -5.55 -18.91
N SER A 97 5.68 -5.81 -18.80
CA SER A 97 6.53 -6.17 -19.94
C SER A 97 6.53 -7.67 -20.28
N GLY A 98 5.74 -8.48 -19.57
CA GLY A 98 5.70 -9.95 -19.70
C GLY A 98 6.91 -10.66 -19.09
N MET A 99 8.10 -10.08 -19.26
CA MET A 99 9.34 -10.45 -18.58
C MET A 99 10.01 -9.18 -18.04
N PRO A 100 10.11 -9.01 -16.70
CA PRO A 100 10.69 -7.81 -16.11
C PRO A 100 12.10 -7.53 -16.61
N SER A 101 12.36 -6.28 -16.96
CA SER A 101 13.70 -5.80 -17.35
C SER A 101 14.51 -5.27 -16.16
N THR A 102 13.86 -5.00 -15.03
CA THR A 102 14.51 -4.47 -13.82
C THR A 102 15.06 -5.59 -12.95
N MET A 103 16.18 -5.33 -12.25
CA MET A 103 16.74 -6.31 -11.30
C MET A 103 15.76 -6.66 -10.18
N ALA A 104 15.04 -5.65 -9.66
CA ALA A 104 13.99 -5.84 -8.67
C ALA A 104 12.86 -6.75 -9.20
N GLY A 105 12.44 -6.57 -10.46
CA GLY A 105 11.44 -7.44 -11.08
C GLY A 105 11.91 -8.88 -11.25
N HIS A 106 13.17 -9.11 -11.66
CA HIS A 106 13.74 -10.46 -11.75
C HIS A 106 13.79 -11.17 -10.40
N HIS A 107 14.18 -10.47 -9.34
CA HIS A 107 14.20 -11.05 -7.99
C HIS A 107 12.78 -11.31 -7.49
N PHE A 108 11.87 -10.36 -7.69
CA PHE A 108 10.49 -10.49 -7.29
C PHE A 108 9.77 -11.66 -7.98
N LEU A 109 10.06 -11.96 -9.24
CA LEU A 109 9.50 -13.14 -9.92
C LEU A 109 9.83 -14.45 -9.21
N LYS A 110 11.02 -14.57 -8.61
CA LYS A 110 11.38 -15.75 -7.81
C LYS A 110 10.51 -15.84 -6.55
N LEU A 111 10.33 -14.71 -5.86
CA LEU A 111 9.47 -14.64 -4.67
C LEU A 111 8.02 -14.98 -5.01
N LEU A 112 7.51 -14.47 -6.14
CA LEU A 112 6.14 -14.70 -6.60
C LEU A 112 5.90 -16.17 -6.99
N ASN A 113 6.92 -16.86 -7.51
CA ASN A 113 6.83 -18.28 -7.82
C ASN A 113 6.62 -19.15 -6.57
N ASP A 114 7.12 -18.69 -5.42
CA ASP A 114 7.06 -19.44 -4.16
C ASP A 114 5.89 -18.99 -3.25
N ASP A 115 5.42 -17.75 -3.40
CA ASP A 115 4.29 -17.17 -2.66
C ASP A 115 3.39 -16.35 -3.61
N GLU A 116 2.20 -16.87 -3.92
CA GLU A 116 1.20 -16.18 -4.74
C GLU A 116 0.77 -14.83 -4.13
N MET A 117 0.91 -14.66 -2.82
CA MET A 117 0.58 -13.42 -2.09
C MET A 117 1.79 -12.47 -1.97
N ALA A 118 2.90 -12.74 -2.65
CA ALA A 118 4.12 -11.93 -2.57
C ALA A 118 3.86 -10.46 -2.93
N PHE A 119 3.05 -10.19 -3.96
CA PHE A 119 2.76 -8.82 -4.36
C PHE A 119 1.98 -8.06 -3.28
N ASP A 120 0.93 -8.67 -2.72
CA ASP A 120 0.12 -8.06 -1.68
C ASP A 120 0.89 -7.87 -0.37
N ASN A 121 1.74 -8.83 -0.01
CA ASN A 121 2.65 -8.68 1.12
C ASN A 121 3.64 -7.53 0.89
N LEU A 122 4.21 -7.41 -0.31
CA LEU A 122 5.14 -6.34 -0.65
C LEU A 122 4.45 -4.97 -0.63
N PHE A 123 3.18 -4.90 -1.06
CA PHE A 123 2.35 -3.71 -0.90
C PHE A 123 2.20 -3.29 0.56
N CYS A 124 1.88 -4.23 1.46
CA CYS A 124 1.72 -3.93 2.88
C CYS A 124 3.04 -3.37 3.46
N VAL A 125 4.16 -4.01 3.14
CA VAL A 125 5.51 -3.54 3.54
C VAL A 125 5.78 -2.14 3.01
N ALA A 126 5.51 -1.90 1.71
CA ALA A 126 5.72 -0.61 1.07
C ALA A 126 4.90 0.50 1.74
N PHE A 127 3.66 0.22 2.13
CA PHE A 127 2.81 1.20 2.79
C PHE A 127 3.32 1.55 4.19
N LYS A 128 3.64 0.55 5.02
CA LYS A 128 4.25 0.85 6.33
C LYS A 128 5.59 1.57 6.19
N LEU A 129 6.38 1.22 5.19
CA LEU A 129 7.66 1.88 4.93
C LEU A 129 7.47 3.34 4.53
N LEU A 130 6.49 3.64 3.66
CA LEU A 130 6.12 5.00 3.30
C LEU A 130 5.76 5.83 4.54
N ASP A 131 4.92 5.30 5.43
CA ASP A 131 4.49 6.02 6.64
C ASP A 131 5.66 6.25 7.62
N VAL A 132 6.55 5.28 7.78
CA VAL A 132 7.76 5.45 8.62
C VAL A 132 8.65 6.55 8.05
N GLN A 133 8.89 6.56 6.74
CA GLN A 133 9.70 7.60 6.10
C GLN A 133 9.02 8.96 6.14
N TRP A 134 7.69 9.00 6.00
CA TRP A 134 6.87 10.20 6.13
C TRP A 134 7.05 10.85 7.51
N LEU A 135 6.88 10.06 8.57
CA LEU A 135 7.04 10.52 9.96
C LEU A 135 8.48 10.96 10.24
N ALA A 136 9.48 10.18 9.79
CA ALA A 136 10.88 10.52 9.97
C ALA A 136 11.26 11.86 9.31
N LYS A 137 10.65 12.18 8.17
CA LYS A 137 10.84 13.45 7.45
C LYS A 137 9.99 14.60 7.98
N ARG A 138 8.99 14.32 8.83
CA ARG A 138 7.88 15.25 9.13
C ARG A 138 7.27 15.83 7.86
N ALA A 139 7.05 14.95 6.89
CA ALA A 139 6.61 15.33 5.56
C ALA A 139 5.20 15.93 5.58
N SER A 140 4.95 16.79 4.61
CA SER A 140 3.63 17.28 4.25
C SER A 140 3.22 16.71 2.89
N TYR A 141 1.98 16.95 2.50
CA TYR A 141 1.44 16.58 1.19
C TYR A 141 2.34 16.98 0.02
N MET A 142 3.07 18.10 0.14
CA MET A 142 3.98 18.59 -0.89
C MET A 142 5.18 17.65 -1.13
N GLU A 143 5.60 16.90 -0.11
CA GLU A 143 6.72 15.96 -0.17
C GLU A 143 6.31 14.54 -0.57
N PHE A 144 5.02 14.27 -0.83
CA PHE A 144 4.51 12.92 -1.09
C PHE A 144 5.31 12.17 -2.17
N ASN A 145 5.58 12.80 -3.30
CA ASN A 145 6.34 12.19 -4.39
C ASN A 145 7.81 11.93 -4.01
N GLU A 146 8.39 12.72 -3.12
CA GLU A 146 9.75 12.49 -2.61
C GLU A 146 9.78 11.27 -1.69
N VAL A 147 8.81 11.16 -0.77
CA VAL A 147 8.69 10.02 0.15
C VAL A 147 8.42 8.73 -0.63
N LEU A 148 7.55 8.77 -1.64
CA LEU A 148 7.26 7.61 -2.49
C LEU A 148 8.52 7.14 -3.26
N LYS A 149 9.34 8.07 -3.78
CA LYS A 149 10.63 7.74 -4.40
C LYS A 149 11.61 7.12 -3.41
N SER A 150 11.69 7.67 -2.19
CA SER A 150 12.53 7.11 -1.13
C SER A 150 12.10 5.71 -0.72
N THR A 151 10.78 5.45 -0.68
CA THR A 151 10.20 4.14 -0.40
C THR A 151 10.59 3.14 -1.48
N ARG A 152 10.40 3.51 -2.76
CA ARG A 152 10.83 2.72 -3.92
C ARG A 152 12.32 2.37 -3.84
N SER A 153 13.19 3.36 -3.65
CA SER A 153 14.63 3.13 -3.62
C SER A 153 15.06 2.23 -2.46
N GLN A 154 14.36 2.24 -1.33
CA GLN A 154 14.63 1.31 -0.25
C GLN A 154 14.19 -0.11 -0.58
N LEU A 155 13.00 -0.30 -1.17
CA LEU A 155 12.55 -1.62 -1.61
C LEU A 155 13.44 -2.23 -2.70
N GLU A 156 13.91 -1.43 -3.65
CA GLU A 156 14.87 -1.87 -4.67
C GLU A 156 16.17 -2.40 -4.04
N ARG A 157 16.64 -1.75 -2.96
CA ARG A 157 17.82 -2.22 -2.21
C ARG A 157 17.55 -3.50 -1.42
N GLU A 158 16.40 -3.56 -0.74
CA GLU A 158 16.06 -4.74 0.08
C GLU A 158 15.79 -5.97 -0.79
N LEU A 159 15.11 -5.82 -1.93
CA LEU A 159 14.92 -6.91 -2.89
C LEU A 159 16.23 -7.39 -3.54
N ALA A 160 17.29 -6.57 -3.51
CA ALA A 160 18.59 -6.94 -4.05
C ALA A 160 19.47 -7.73 -3.07
N LEU A 161 19.02 -7.92 -1.83
CA LEU A 161 19.75 -8.69 -0.82
C LEU A 161 19.73 -10.19 -1.17
N GLU A 162 20.87 -10.87 -0.99
CA GLU A 162 21.04 -12.27 -1.37
C GLU A 162 20.25 -13.25 -0.50
N ASP A 163 19.97 -12.87 0.75
CA ASP A 163 19.25 -13.66 1.76
C ASP A 163 17.73 -13.47 1.72
N VAL A 164 17.22 -12.63 0.82
CA VAL A 164 15.77 -12.44 0.63
C VAL A 164 15.22 -13.52 -0.29
N LEU A 165 14.61 -14.54 0.32
CA LEU A 165 13.97 -15.67 -0.38
C LEU A 165 12.44 -15.59 -0.32
N SER A 166 11.90 -14.76 0.57
CA SER A 166 10.49 -14.40 0.70
C SER A 166 10.36 -12.91 0.98
N VAL A 167 9.20 -12.32 0.69
CA VAL A 167 8.86 -10.96 1.15
C VAL A 167 8.96 -10.82 2.67
N ARG A 168 8.80 -11.92 3.41
CA ARG A 168 8.95 -11.96 4.87
C ARG A 168 10.38 -11.74 5.36
N ASP A 169 11.36 -11.96 4.49
CA ASP A 169 12.77 -11.81 4.79
C ASP A 169 13.25 -10.37 4.55
N LEU A 170 12.44 -9.53 3.90
CA LEU A 170 12.75 -8.12 3.72
C LEU A 170 12.95 -7.46 5.09
N PRO A 171 14.03 -6.68 5.30
CA PRO A 171 14.20 -5.91 6.52
C PRO A 171 12.95 -5.09 6.85
N ALA A 172 12.31 -4.40 5.91
CA ALA A 172 11.10 -3.63 6.18
C ALA A 172 9.87 -4.47 6.60
N TYR A 173 9.89 -5.80 6.46
CA TYR A 173 8.76 -6.65 6.85
C TYR A 173 8.45 -6.59 8.36
N TYR A 174 9.44 -6.30 9.23
CA TYR A 174 9.18 -6.14 10.67
C TYR A 174 8.22 -4.98 10.97
N LEU A 175 8.08 -4.01 10.05
CA LEU A 175 7.19 -2.87 10.21
C LEU A 175 5.71 -3.26 10.26
N LEU A 176 5.35 -4.43 9.73
CA LEU A 176 3.98 -4.96 9.80
C LEU A 176 3.62 -5.52 11.18
N LYS A 177 4.61 -5.74 12.05
CA LYS A 177 4.42 -6.27 13.41
C LYS A 177 4.39 -5.15 14.47
N ARG A 178 4.47 -3.89 14.07
CA ARG A 178 4.43 -2.69 14.92
C ARG A 178 3.08 -1.99 14.79
#